data_AF-A0A2D4LIU1-F1
#
_entry.id   AF-A0A2D4LIU1-F1
#
_cell.length_a   1.000
_cell.length_b   1.000
_cell.length_c   1.000
_cell.angle_alpha   90.00
_cell.angle_beta   90.00
_cell.angle_gamma   90.00
#
_symmetry.space_group_name_H-M   'P 1'
#
loop_
_entity.id
_entity.type
_entity.pdbx_description
1 polymer ?
#
loop_
_entity_poly.entity_id
_entity_poly.type
_entity_poly.pdbx_seq_one_letter_code
_entity_poly.pdbx_strand_id
1 'polypeptide(L)'
;MTNYYLPLILHFPVGDGNCLMHAASQYMWGVQDVDLLLRKTLFTVLKEGDTRNFKLRWQRETLKSQEFVATGLCYDTRNWDDEWDNLIKMASAETSVAHAGLQYTSLEEIHI
;
A
#
# COMPACT_ATOMS: atom_id res chain seq x y z
N MET A 1 -39.44 9.67 -3.71
CA MET A 1 -38.48 8.78 -4.39
C MET A 1 -37.78 7.97 -3.31
N THR A 2 -38.03 6.67 -3.26
CA THR A 2 -37.33 5.76 -2.34
C THR A 2 -35.97 5.45 -2.97
N ASN A 3 -34.87 5.82 -2.30
CA ASN A 3 -33.53 5.42 -2.73
C ASN A 3 -33.36 3.93 -2.40
N TYR A 4 -33.36 3.09 -3.43
CA TYR A 4 -32.98 1.69 -3.30
C TYR A 4 -31.47 1.59 -3.50
N TYR A 5 -30.73 1.40 -2.41
CA TYR A 5 -29.32 1.01 -2.49
C TYR A 5 -29.25 -0.49 -2.75
N LEU A 6 -28.51 -0.88 -3.79
CA LEU A 6 -28.15 -2.28 -4.01
C LEU A 6 -27.08 -2.70 -2.99
N PRO A 7 -27.12 -3.94 -2.48
CA PRO A 7 -26.10 -4.42 -1.55
C PRO A 7 -24.74 -4.57 -2.25
N LEU A 8 -23.67 -4.17 -1.57
CA LEU A 8 -22.30 -4.49 -1.97
C LEU A 8 -21.96 -5.90 -1.49
N ILE A 9 -21.49 -6.75 -2.40
CA ILE A 9 -21.04 -8.11 -2.11
C ILE A 9 -19.51 -8.12 -2.20
N LEU A 10 -18.85 -8.57 -1.12
CA LEU A 10 -17.39 -8.67 -1.06
C LEU A 10 -16.92 -10.00 -1.68
N HIS A 11 -16.02 -9.92 -2.66
CA HIS A 11 -15.24 -11.07 -3.11
C HIS A 11 -13.87 -11.03 -2.43
N PHE A 12 -13.46 -12.16 -1.85
CA PHE A 12 -12.17 -12.28 -1.17
C PHE A 12 -11.07 -12.65 -2.18
N PRO A 13 -10.09 -11.76 -2.43
CA PRO A 13 -8.93 -12.09 -3.25
C PRO A 13 -8.02 -13.10 -2.54
N VAL A 14 -7.12 -13.72 -3.30
CA VAL A 14 -6.10 -14.62 -2.77
C VAL A 14 -5.23 -13.87 -1.76
N GLY A 15 -4.97 -14.50 -0.60
CA GLY A 15 -4.15 -13.95 0.47
C GLY A 15 -2.66 -14.24 0.29
N ASP A 16 -2.09 -13.85 -0.84
CA ASP A 16 -0.68 -14.06 -1.19
C ASP A 16 0.23 -12.85 -0.88
N GLY A 17 -0.37 -11.77 -0.35
CA GLY A 17 0.28 -10.47 -0.14
C GLY A 17 0.02 -9.43 -1.23
N ASN A 18 -0.60 -9.83 -2.36
CA ASN A 18 -1.02 -8.94 -3.45
C ASN A 18 -2.54 -8.68 -3.46
N CYS A 19 -3.22 -8.97 -2.35
CA CYS A 19 -4.69 -8.89 -2.24
C CYS A 19 -5.26 -7.50 -2.59
N LEU A 20 -4.53 -6.42 -2.30
CA LEU A 20 -4.93 -5.05 -2.67
C LEU A 20 -5.06 -4.90 -4.19
N MET A 21 -4.06 -5.35 -4.94
CA MET A 21 -4.08 -5.26 -6.42
C MET A 21 -5.07 -6.24 -7.03
N HIS A 22 -5.24 -7.42 -6.43
CA HIS A 22 -6.30 -8.34 -6.82
C HIS A 22 -7.68 -7.71 -6.66
N ALA A 23 -7.96 -7.05 -5.53
CA ALA A 23 -9.24 -6.37 -5.29
C ALA A 23 -9.47 -5.21 -6.28
N ALA A 24 -8.46 -4.36 -6.51
CA ALA A 24 -8.54 -3.25 -7.45
C ALA A 24 -8.81 -3.74 -8.88
N SER A 25 -8.04 -4.74 -9.34
CA SER A 25 -8.20 -5.32 -10.66
C SER A 25 -9.54 -6.04 -10.83
N GLN A 26 -10.02 -6.76 -9.81
CA GLN A 26 -11.32 -7.41 -9.83
C GLN A 26 -12.46 -6.39 -9.94
N TYR A 27 -12.34 -5.26 -9.24
CA TYR A 27 -13.35 -4.21 -9.28
C TYR A 27 -13.41 -3.52 -10.65
N MET A 28 -12.26 -3.25 -11.27
CA MET A 28 -12.17 -2.53 -12.53
C MET A 28 -12.41 -3.41 -13.76
N TRP A 29 -11.86 -4.62 -13.77
CA TRP A 29 -11.81 -5.50 -14.96
C TRP A 29 -12.38 -6.90 -14.72
N GLY A 30 -12.82 -7.24 -13.51
CA GLY A 30 -13.34 -8.57 -13.19
C GLY A 30 -12.27 -9.67 -13.15
N VAL A 31 -10.99 -9.33 -13.24
CA VAL A 31 -9.86 -10.26 -13.25
C VAL A 31 -8.89 -9.97 -12.11
N GLN A 32 -8.18 -10.98 -11.62
CA GLN A 32 -7.15 -10.83 -10.59
C GLN A 32 -5.82 -10.38 -11.21
N ASP A 33 -5.04 -9.57 -10.49
CA ASP A 33 -3.67 -9.17 -10.86
C ASP A 33 -2.65 -10.34 -10.74
N VAL A 34 -2.88 -11.44 -11.46
CA VAL A 34 -2.01 -12.63 -11.45
C VAL A 34 -0.67 -12.35 -12.13
N ASP A 35 -0.65 -11.48 -13.14
CA ASP A 35 0.56 -11.07 -13.88
C ASP A 35 1.40 -10.01 -13.15
N LEU A 36 0.91 -9.55 -11.98
CA LEU A 36 1.49 -8.49 -11.15
C LEU A 36 1.65 -7.17 -11.92
N LEU A 37 0.76 -6.89 -12.88
CA LEU A 37 0.85 -5.70 -13.72
C LEU A 37 0.67 -4.44 -12.87
N LEU A 38 -0.35 -4.42 -12.01
CA LEU A 38 -0.59 -3.27 -11.14
C LEU A 38 0.52 -3.13 -10.09
N ARG A 39 0.95 -4.25 -9.49
CA ARG A 39 2.04 -4.23 -8.50
C ARG A 39 3.36 -3.72 -9.09
N LYS A 40 3.74 -4.19 -10.28
CA LYS A 40 4.93 -3.70 -10.99
C LYS A 40 4.80 -2.22 -11.35
N THR A 41 3.62 -1.79 -11.83
CA THR A 41 3.38 -0.40 -12.18
C THR A 41 3.52 0.51 -10.96
N LEU A 42 2.94 0.13 -9.82
CA LEU A 42 3.10 0.86 -8.55
C LEU A 42 4.58 0.99 -8.18
N PHE A 43 5.32 -0.13 -8.20
CA PHE A 43 6.74 -0.12 -7.88
C PHE A 43 7.54 0.79 -8.81
N THR A 44 7.30 0.72 -10.12
CA THR A 44 7.96 1.59 -11.11
C THR A 44 7.65 3.06 -10.86
N VAL A 45 6.39 3.42 -10.59
CA VAL A 45 6.00 4.80 -10.27
C VAL A 45 6.70 5.31 -9.01
N LEU A 46 6.81 4.47 -7.98
CA LEU A 46 7.48 4.84 -6.73
C LEU A 46 9.01 4.90 -6.86
N LYS A 47 9.62 4.07 -7.70
CA LYS A 47 11.07 4.00 -7.88
C LYS A 47 11.62 5.01 -8.89
N GLU A 48 10.91 5.24 -9.98
CA GLU A 48 11.38 6.05 -11.12
C GLU A 48 10.66 7.41 -11.22
N GLY A 49 9.50 7.55 -10.58
CA GLY A 49 8.70 8.78 -10.62
C GLY A 49 9.15 9.85 -9.62
N ASP A 50 8.61 11.07 -9.78
CA ASP A 50 8.76 12.14 -8.79
C ASP A 50 7.88 11.86 -7.56
N THR A 51 8.49 11.24 -6.55
CA THR A 51 7.80 10.84 -5.32
C THR A 51 7.80 11.89 -4.21
N ARG A 52 8.34 13.08 -4.45
CA ARG A 52 8.47 14.14 -3.43
C ARG A 52 7.12 14.50 -2.81
N ASN A 53 6.09 14.62 -3.64
CA ASN A 53 4.74 14.95 -3.18
C ASN A 53 4.11 13.83 -2.35
N PHE A 54 4.32 12.57 -2.73
CA PHE A 54 3.82 11.41 -1.98
C PHE A 54 4.51 11.31 -0.62
N LYS A 55 5.84 11.45 -0.60
CA LYS A 55 6.64 11.44 0.63
C LYS A 55 6.21 12.54 1.59
N LEU A 56 6.02 13.77 1.12
CA LEU A 56 5.57 14.89 1.95
C LEU A 56 4.17 14.66 2.55
N ARG A 57 3.25 14.08 1.77
CA ARG A 57 1.90 13.75 2.26
C ARG A 57 1.94 12.63 3.28
N TRP A 58 2.70 11.58 3.01
CA TRP A 58 2.90 10.47 3.92
C TRP A 58 3.55 10.90 5.24
N GLN A 59 4.60 11.72 5.19
CA GLN A 59 5.24 12.27 6.40
C GLN A 59 4.24 13.05 7.25
N ARG A 60 3.44 13.92 6.62
CA ARG A 60 2.43 14.72 7.33
C ARG A 60 1.36 13.84 7.96
N GLU A 61 0.88 12.83 7.26
CA GLU A 61 -0.13 11.92 7.79
C GLU A 61 0.45 11.06 8.92
N THR A 62 1.67 10.56 8.76
CA THR A 62 2.35 9.77 9.78
C THR A 62 2.56 10.57 11.06
N LEU A 63 2.97 11.84 10.96
CA LEU A 63 3.11 12.73 12.12
C LEU A 63 1.77 12.95 12.82
N LYS A 64 0.68 13.17 12.08
CA LYS A 64 -0.66 13.32 12.67
C LYS A 64 -1.16 12.06 13.35
N SER A 65 -0.95 10.89 12.73
CA SER A 65 -1.34 9.60 13.31
C SER A 65 -0.54 9.28 14.56
N GLN A 66 0.73 9.72 14.64
CA GLN A 66 1.59 9.58 15.81
C GLN A 66 1.29 10.61 16.92
N GLU A 67 0.81 11.82 16.60
CA GLU A 67 0.37 12.81 17.61
C GLU A 67 -0.77 12.28 18.50
N PHE A 68 -1.58 11.33 18.01
CA PHE A 68 -2.60 10.67 18.82
C PHE A 68 -2.01 9.72 19.89
N VAL A 69 -0.77 9.28 19.69
CA VAL A 69 0.02 8.52 20.66
C VAL A 69 0.95 9.51 21.37
N ALA A 70 0.37 10.37 22.21
CA ALA A 70 1.10 11.36 22.99
C ALA A 70 2.09 10.72 23.99
N THR A 71 3.25 10.29 23.53
CA THR A 71 4.48 10.36 24.29
C THR A 71 5.21 11.58 23.76
N GLY A 72 5.31 12.65 24.56
CA GLY A 72 5.99 13.91 24.21
C GLY A 72 7.50 13.80 23.93
N LEU A 73 7.99 12.64 23.48
CA LEU A 73 9.26 12.51 22.78
C LEU A 73 9.01 12.88 21.31
N CYS A 74 9.40 14.10 20.95
CA CYS A 74 9.63 14.46 19.56
C CYS A 74 10.77 13.55 19.05
N TYR A 75 10.43 12.46 18.36
CA TYR A 75 11.39 11.52 17.79
C TYR A 75 12.00 12.12 16.52
N ASP A 76 12.94 13.05 16.71
CA ASP A 76 13.77 13.67 15.67
C ASP A 76 14.91 12.74 15.17
N THR A 77 14.78 11.42 15.39
CA THR A 77 15.74 10.40 14.91
C THR A 77 15.18 9.49 13.82
N ARG A 78 13.92 9.70 13.42
CA ARG A 78 13.27 8.88 12.38
C ARG A 78 13.88 9.24 11.02
N ASN A 79 14.66 8.33 10.45
CA ASN A 79 15.26 8.56 9.14
C ASN A 79 14.21 8.36 8.05
N TRP A 80 13.56 9.46 7.67
CA TRP A 80 12.49 9.47 6.67
C TRP A 80 12.93 8.98 5.29
N ASP A 81 14.22 9.05 4.97
CA ASP A 81 14.78 8.49 3.74
C ASP A 81 14.76 6.96 3.77
N ASP A 82 15.28 6.34 4.84
CA ASP A 82 15.30 4.88 4.97
C ASP A 82 13.90 4.27 5.02
N GLU A 83 12.98 4.91 5.73
CA GLU A 83 11.59 4.42 5.79
C GLU A 83 10.88 4.56 4.45
N TRP A 84 11.13 5.65 3.72
CA TRP A 84 10.60 5.82 2.39
C TRP A 84 11.15 4.76 1.43
N ASP A 85 12.45 4.47 1.51
CA ASP A 85 13.06 3.40 0.73
C ASP A 85 12.50 2.02 1.09
N ASN A 86 12.17 1.79 2.38
CA ASN A 86 11.50 0.56 2.80
C ASN A 86 10.08 0.46 2.23
N LEU A 87 9.30 1.54 2.22
CA LEU A 87 7.98 1.57 1.55
C LEU A 87 8.09 1.21 0.07
N ILE A 88 9.06 1.80 -0.65
CA ILE A 88 9.30 1.47 -2.06
C ILE A 88 9.65 -0.02 -2.21
N LYS A 89 10.50 -0.57 -1.34
CA LYS A 89 10.86 -2.00 -1.36
C LYS A 89 9.66 -2.91 -1.10
N MET A 90 8.73 -2.54 -0.22
CA MET A 90 7.51 -3.31 0.03
C MET A 90 6.60 -3.41 -1.19
N ALA A 91 6.59 -2.37 -2.03
CA ALA A 91 5.87 -2.38 -3.30
C ALA A 91 6.49 -3.30 -4.37
N SER A 92 7.73 -3.76 -4.17
CA SER A 92 8.42 -4.63 -5.13
C SER A 92 7.67 -5.94 -5.38
N ALA A 93 7.63 -6.35 -6.65
CA ALA A 93 7.09 -7.65 -7.07
C ALA A 93 8.00 -8.84 -6.74
N GLU A 94 9.12 -8.61 -6.03
CA GLU A 94 10.00 -9.67 -5.57
C GLU A 94 9.32 -10.57 -4.55
N THR A 95 9.58 -11.87 -4.66
CA THR A 95 9.01 -12.88 -3.77
C THR A 95 9.70 -12.80 -2.41
N SER A 96 8.98 -12.29 -1.41
CA SER A 96 9.49 -12.18 -0.04
C SER A 96 9.23 -13.48 0.71
N VAL A 97 10.10 -14.48 0.53
CA VAL A 97 10.03 -15.74 1.31
C VAL A 97 10.34 -15.50 2.80
N ALA A 98 10.78 -14.29 3.18
CA ALA A 98 11.32 -13.97 4.51
C ALA A 98 10.30 -13.41 5.52
N HIS A 99 9.12 -12.95 5.09
CA HIS A 99 8.15 -12.32 6.00
C HIS A 99 6.78 -13.00 5.93
N ALA A 100 6.47 -13.76 7.00
CA ALA A 100 5.15 -14.35 7.29
C ALA A 100 4.63 -15.47 6.37
N GLY A 101 5.45 -16.02 5.46
CA GLY A 101 5.04 -17.13 4.58
C GLY A 101 4.13 -16.71 3.42
N LEU A 102 3.99 -15.40 3.19
CA LEU A 102 3.31 -14.84 2.03
C LEU A 102 4.28 -14.80 0.84
N GLN A 103 3.74 -14.87 -0.38
CA GLN A 103 4.55 -14.76 -1.59
C GLN A 103 5.06 -13.33 -1.77
N TYR A 104 4.31 -12.34 -1.29
CA TYR A 104 4.56 -10.92 -1.49
C TYR A 104 4.41 -10.15 -0.19
N THR A 105 5.13 -9.02 -0.09
CA THR A 105 4.99 -8.12 1.06
C THR A 105 3.67 -7.36 0.98
N SER A 106 2.94 -7.34 2.09
CA SER A 106 1.69 -6.59 2.23
C SER A 106 1.90 -5.10 2.00
N LEU A 107 0.92 -4.44 1.40
CA LEU A 107 0.92 -3.01 1.12
C LEU A 107 0.20 -2.23 2.22
N GLU A 108 0.73 -1.05 2.55
CA GLU A 108 0.18 -0.10 3.52
C GLU A 108 -0.64 1.02 2.86
N GLU A 109 -1.26 1.90 3.66
CA GLU A 109 -2.16 2.98 3.23
C GLU A 109 -1.59 3.89 2.14
N ILE A 110 -0.29 4.18 2.16
CA ILE A 110 0.35 5.04 1.14
C ILE A 110 0.39 4.41 -0.26
N HIS A 111 0.14 3.11 -0.37
CA HIS A 111 0.11 2.39 -1.64
C HIS A 111 -1.30 2.32 -2.24
N ILE A 112 -2.33 2.77 -1.50
CA ILE A 112 -3.72 2.91 -1.96
C ILE A 112 -3.87 4.25 -2.67
#